data_AF-A0A293N7H0-F1
#
_entry.id   AF-A0A293N7H0-F1
#
_cell.length_a   1.000
_cell.length_b   1.000
_cell.length_c   1.000
_cell.angle_alpha   90.00
_cell.angle_beta   90.00
_cell.angle_gamma   90.00
#
_symmetry.space_group_name_H-M   'P 1'
#
loop_
_entity.id
_entity.type
_entity.pdbx_description
1 polymer ?
#
loop_
_entity_poly.entity_id
_entity_poly.type
_entity_poly.pdbx_seq_one_letter_code
_entity_poly.pdbx_strand_id
1 'polypeptide(L)'
;MSQTLYRSTVKSYTQTISAILACLAKGQKFCLDNNIDRNQLVNERLHETMLPLHFQIITLVHFSEGAIIAAYNGVASGPDMTLNFDYDGLQQYLEGSLQRLSGRDSKEIESLKGGEVVFKYEGVTLPFTTEDFFSSYALPNFYFHATVAYSILRSLGVPVGIANYIGRVRTTESPNVPAGIHQFTGSEYLNFLEGLAGA
;
A
#
# COMPACT_ATOMS: atom_id res chain seq x y z
N MET A 1 14.53 17.34 12.01
CA MET A 1 15.14 16.38 11.05
C MET A 1 14.33 16.42 9.77
N SER A 2 14.97 16.56 8.61
CA SER A 2 14.26 16.48 7.32
C SER A 2 13.74 15.06 7.10
N GLN A 3 12.52 14.92 6.58
CA GLN A 3 11.98 13.62 6.18
C GLN A 3 12.80 13.11 4.99
N THR A 4 13.36 11.90 5.10
CA THR A 4 14.15 11.32 4.00
C THR A 4 13.21 10.73 2.94
N LEU A 5 13.62 10.71 1.68
CA LEU A 5 12.80 10.19 0.59
C LEU A 5 12.50 8.70 0.81
N TYR A 6 13.48 7.94 1.32
CA TYR A 6 13.31 6.54 1.73
C TYR A 6 12.23 6.36 2.81
N ARG A 7 12.16 7.27 3.78
CA ARG A 7 11.15 7.22 4.85
C ARG A 7 9.75 7.58 4.36
N SER A 8 9.62 8.55 3.47
CA SER A 8 8.30 8.95 2.92
C SER A 8 7.77 7.95 1.89
N THR A 9 8.65 7.25 1.18
CA THR A 9 8.32 6.24 0.15
C THR A 9 8.43 4.82 0.69
N VAL A 10 9.58 4.14 0.56
CA VAL A 10 9.80 2.71 0.85
C VAL A 10 9.24 2.31 2.22
N LYS A 11 9.53 3.06 3.29
CA LYS A 11 9.00 2.71 4.62
C LYS A 11 7.48 2.85 4.71
N SER A 12 6.88 3.83 4.04
CA SER A 12 5.41 4.01 3.98
C SER A 12 4.74 2.93 3.13
N TYR A 13 5.34 2.60 1.98
CA TYR A 13 4.87 1.55 1.08
C TYR A 13 4.89 0.19 1.78
N THR A 14 6.03 -0.20 2.35
CA THR A 14 6.17 -1.50 3.03
C THR A 14 5.20 -1.66 4.21
N GLN A 15 4.93 -0.62 4.98
CA GLN A 15 3.91 -0.66 6.05
C GLN A 15 2.51 -0.92 5.48
N THR A 16 2.09 -0.12 4.49
CA THR A 16 0.73 -0.20 3.94
C THR A 16 0.52 -1.48 3.14
N ILE A 17 1.51 -1.91 2.35
CA ILE A 17 1.46 -3.18 1.61
C ILE A 17 1.34 -4.37 2.56
N SER A 18 2.09 -4.38 3.67
CA SER A 18 1.96 -5.42 4.70
C SER A 18 0.55 -5.46 5.30
N ALA A 19 -0.06 -4.28 5.48
CA ALA A 19 -1.42 -4.14 6.01
C ALA A 19 -2.48 -4.66 5.01
N ILE A 20 -2.35 -4.32 3.72
CA ILE A 20 -3.24 -4.84 2.66
C ILE A 20 -3.06 -6.36 2.47
N LEU A 21 -1.85 -6.90 2.58
CA LEU A 21 -1.64 -8.36 2.60
C LEU A 21 -2.39 -9.03 3.77
N ALA A 22 -2.38 -8.42 4.96
CA ALA A 22 -3.16 -8.91 6.09
C ALA A 22 -4.68 -8.85 5.83
N CYS A 23 -5.16 -7.82 5.10
CA CYS A 23 -6.54 -7.75 4.65
C CYS A 23 -6.88 -8.89 3.68
N LEU A 24 -6.02 -9.15 2.69
CA LEU A 24 -6.20 -10.25 1.75
C LEU A 24 -6.18 -11.62 2.44
N ALA A 25 -5.29 -11.82 3.42
CA ALA A 25 -5.26 -13.04 4.22
C ALA A 25 -6.57 -13.25 5.01
N LYS A 26 -7.14 -12.17 5.56
CA LYS A 26 -8.48 -12.23 6.18
C LYS A 26 -9.58 -12.50 5.17
N GLY A 27 -9.51 -11.95 3.96
CA GLY A 27 -10.45 -12.26 2.88
C GLY A 27 -10.42 -13.73 2.47
N GLN A 28 -9.22 -14.31 2.36
CA GLN A 28 -9.02 -15.74 2.11
C GLN A 28 -9.65 -16.59 3.21
N LYS A 29 -9.39 -16.27 4.49
CA LYS A 29 -9.99 -16.97 5.63
C LYS A 29 -11.52 -16.83 5.64
N PHE A 30 -12.04 -15.63 5.41
CA PHE A 30 -13.48 -15.39 5.34
C PHE A 30 -14.15 -16.25 4.26
N CYS A 31 -13.54 -16.34 3.07
CA CYS A 31 -14.07 -17.16 2.00
C CYS A 31 -14.08 -18.64 2.37
N LEU A 32 -12.98 -19.13 2.97
CA LEU A 32 -12.87 -20.51 3.46
C LEU A 32 -13.95 -20.83 4.50
N ASP A 33 -14.12 -19.97 5.51
CA ASP A 33 -15.06 -20.17 6.61
C ASP A 33 -16.54 -20.14 6.12
N ASN A 34 -16.82 -19.52 4.98
CA ASN A 34 -18.17 -19.34 4.43
C ASN A 34 -18.43 -20.14 3.13
N ASN A 35 -17.52 -21.03 2.72
CA ASN A 35 -17.61 -21.79 1.46
C ASN A 35 -17.80 -20.91 0.21
N ILE A 36 -17.16 -19.73 0.19
CA ILE A 36 -17.15 -18.81 -0.96
C ILE A 36 -15.90 -19.13 -1.79
N ASP A 37 -16.05 -19.19 -3.12
CA ASP A 37 -14.89 -19.18 -4.01
C ASP A 37 -14.24 -17.79 -3.94
N ARG A 38 -13.02 -17.71 -3.39
CA ARG A 38 -12.28 -16.46 -3.22
C ARG A 38 -12.05 -15.72 -4.54
N ASN A 39 -12.09 -16.39 -5.68
CA ASN A 39 -11.99 -15.75 -6.98
C ASN A 39 -13.21 -14.89 -7.33
N GLN A 40 -14.32 -15.05 -6.62
CA GLN A 40 -15.46 -14.13 -6.73
C GLN A 40 -15.06 -12.71 -6.29
N LEU A 41 -14.24 -12.58 -5.23
CA LEU A 41 -13.80 -11.27 -4.69
C LEU A 41 -12.95 -10.48 -5.69
N VAL A 42 -12.23 -11.15 -6.60
CA VAL A 42 -11.28 -10.54 -7.55
C VAL A 42 -11.96 -9.50 -8.45
N ASN A 43 -13.21 -9.75 -8.84
CA ASN A 43 -13.98 -8.91 -9.73
C ASN A 43 -14.93 -7.92 -9.01
N GLU A 44 -14.96 -7.95 -7.68
CA GLU A 44 -15.83 -7.09 -6.88
C GLU A 44 -15.34 -5.63 -6.89
N ARG A 45 -16.30 -4.70 -6.82
CA ARG A 45 -16.08 -3.25 -6.89
C ARG A 45 -17.08 -2.51 -6.00
N LEU A 46 -16.68 -1.33 -5.51
CA LEU A 46 -17.55 -0.49 -4.68
C LEU A 46 -18.70 0.16 -5.46
N HIS A 47 -18.47 0.41 -6.75
CA HIS A 47 -19.44 1.00 -7.67
C HIS A 47 -19.17 0.45 -9.07
N GLU A 48 -20.20 0.37 -9.92
CA GLU A 48 -20.10 -0.23 -11.26
C GLU A 48 -19.06 0.42 -12.17
N THR A 49 -18.76 1.70 -11.95
CA THR A 49 -17.76 2.48 -12.70
C THR A 49 -16.36 2.49 -12.08
N MET A 50 -16.17 1.81 -10.94
CA MET A 50 -14.86 1.71 -10.29
C MET A 50 -14.12 0.46 -10.71
N LEU A 51 -12.78 0.54 -10.68
CA LEU A 51 -11.91 -0.61 -10.87
C LEU A 51 -12.18 -1.69 -9.80
N PRO A 52 -12.21 -2.99 -10.18
CA PRO A 52 -12.39 -4.10 -9.26
C PRO A 52 -11.15 -4.35 -8.38
N LEU A 53 -11.30 -5.17 -7.34
CA LEU A 53 -10.23 -5.53 -6.39
C LEU A 53 -8.91 -5.89 -7.08
N HIS A 54 -8.98 -6.71 -8.14
CA HIS A 54 -7.85 -7.06 -9.00
C HIS A 54 -7.00 -5.86 -9.40
N PHE A 55 -7.63 -4.86 -10.01
CA PHE A 55 -6.94 -3.68 -10.48
C PHE A 55 -6.54 -2.74 -9.35
N GLN A 56 -7.24 -2.73 -8.20
CA GLN A 56 -6.79 -1.97 -7.04
C GLN A 56 -5.44 -2.46 -6.51
N ILE A 57 -5.18 -3.78 -6.55
CA ILE A 57 -3.88 -4.34 -6.12
C ILE A 57 -2.79 -4.07 -7.17
N ILE A 58 -3.11 -4.20 -8.46
CA ILE A 58 -2.16 -3.86 -9.54
C ILE A 58 -1.74 -2.39 -9.47
N THR A 59 -2.71 -1.48 -9.35
CA THR A 59 -2.41 -0.05 -9.27
C THR A 59 -1.69 0.31 -7.97
N LEU A 60 -1.97 -0.37 -6.86
CA LEU A 60 -1.22 -0.22 -5.61
C LEU A 60 0.29 -0.52 -5.80
N VAL A 61 0.63 -1.61 -6.50
CA VAL A 61 2.03 -1.95 -6.83
C VAL A 61 2.62 -0.94 -7.82
N HIS A 62 1.85 -0.53 -8.83
CA HIS A 62 2.27 0.50 -9.79
C HIS A 62 2.65 1.82 -9.10
N PHE A 63 1.83 2.33 -8.18
CA PHE A 63 2.08 3.59 -7.47
C PHE A 63 3.03 3.47 -6.27
N SER A 64 3.61 2.29 -6.04
CA SER A 64 4.67 2.08 -5.04
C SER A 64 5.98 1.68 -5.70
N GLU A 65 6.15 0.39 -5.99
CA GLU A 65 7.34 -0.12 -6.67
C GLU A 65 7.52 0.49 -8.06
N GLY A 66 6.44 0.58 -8.85
CA GLY A 66 6.48 1.19 -10.18
C GLY A 66 6.89 2.67 -10.13
N ALA A 67 6.46 3.42 -9.11
CA ALA A 67 6.84 4.82 -8.90
C ALA A 67 8.34 4.98 -8.60
N ILE A 68 8.92 4.06 -7.83
CA ILE A 68 10.38 4.04 -7.60
C ILE A 68 11.13 3.77 -8.90
N ILE A 69 10.67 2.78 -9.69
CA ILE A 69 11.26 2.47 -11.00
C ILE A 69 11.16 3.67 -11.95
N ALA A 70 10.02 4.37 -11.96
CA ALA A 70 9.83 5.58 -12.76
C ALA A 70 10.81 6.69 -12.40
N ALA A 71 11.08 6.88 -11.10
CA ALA A 71 12.05 7.87 -10.63
C ALA A 71 13.48 7.54 -11.07
N TYR A 72 13.88 6.26 -11.11
CA TYR A 72 15.17 5.87 -11.68
C TYR A 72 15.26 6.12 -13.19
N ASN A 73 14.17 5.86 -13.91
CA ASN A 73 14.16 5.95 -15.36
C ASN A 73 13.86 7.37 -15.88
N GLY A 74 13.44 8.28 -15.02
CA GLY A 74 12.98 9.62 -15.37
C GLY A 74 11.65 9.68 -16.14
N VAL A 75 10.93 8.56 -16.23
CA VAL A 75 9.68 8.46 -16.99
C VAL A 75 8.66 7.57 -16.28
N ALA A 76 7.42 8.06 -16.21
CA ALA A 76 6.26 7.32 -15.70
C ALA A 76 5.21 7.14 -16.81
N SER A 77 4.41 6.09 -16.71
CA SER A 77 3.25 5.82 -17.58
C SER A 77 2.09 5.29 -16.75
N GLY A 78 0.97 4.93 -17.37
CA GLY A 78 -0.15 4.30 -16.69
C GLY A 78 0.14 2.87 -16.20
N PRO A 79 -0.72 2.32 -15.32
CA PRO A 79 -0.62 0.92 -14.90
C PRO A 79 -0.80 -0.05 -16.08
N ASP A 80 -0.17 -1.23 -15.98
CA ASP A 80 -0.36 -2.30 -16.96
C ASP A 80 -1.72 -2.97 -16.74
N MET A 81 -2.68 -2.54 -17.57
CA MET A 81 -4.05 -3.05 -17.53
C MET A 81 -4.21 -4.44 -18.18
N THR A 82 -3.13 -5.05 -18.68
CA THR A 82 -3.15 -6.40 -19.25
C THR A 82 -2.88 -7.50 -18.23
N LEU A 83 -2.34 -7.13 -17.04
CA LEU A 83 -2.10 -8.08 -15.95
C LEU A 83 -3.41 -8.71 -15.48
N ASN A 84 -3.39 -10.03 -15.29
CA ASN A 84 -4.54 -10.81 -14.84
C ASN A 84 -4.09 -11.88 -13.84
N PHE A 85 -4.71 -11.92 -12.67
CA PHE A 85 -4.36 -12.80 -11.56
C PHE A 85 -5.63 -13.31 -10.90
N ASP A 86 -5.56 -14.52 -10.37
CA ASP A 86 -6.55 -15.01 -9.41
C ASP A 86 -6.25 -14.44 -8.01
N TYR A 87 -7.06 -14.76 -7.01
CA TYR A 87 -6.91 -14.19 -5.67
C TYR A 87 -5.53 -14.49 -5.06
N ASP A 88 -5.06 -15.72 -5.21
CA ASP A 88 -3.77 -16.16 -4.66
C ASP A 88 -2.60 -15.51 -5.43
N GLY A 89 -2.74 -15.35 -6.75
CA GLY A 89 -1.82 -14.60 -7.60
C GLY A 89 -1.72 -13.12 -7.22
N LEU A 90 -2.82 -12.48 -6.81
CA LEU A 90 -2.80 -11.10 -6.30
C LEU A 90 -2.01 -10.99 -4.99
N GLN A 91 -2.18 -11.94 -4.07
CA GLN A 91 -1.40 -11.99 -2.82
C GLN A 91 0.09 -12.17 -3.13
N GLN A 92 0.44 -13.11 -4.01
CA GLN A 92 1.82 -13.37 -4.41
C GLN A 92 2.46 -12.17 -5.12
N TYR A 93 1.69 -11.50 -6.00
CA TYR A 93 2.15 -10.32 -6.72
C TYR A 93 2.50 -9.18 -5.75
N LEU A 94 1.62 -8.93 -4.78
CA LEU A 94 1.82 -7.91 -3.76
C LEU A 94 2.94 -8.26 -2.77
N GLU A 95 3.06 -9.54 -2.37
CA GLU A 95 4.15 -10.03 -1.53
C GLU A 95 5.52 -9.92 -2.23
N GLY A 96 5.60 -10.26 -3.52
CA GLY A 96 6.81 -10.07 -4.30
C GLY A 96 7.23 -8.61 -4.36
N SER A 97 6.27 -7.69 -4.51
CA SER A 97 6.55 -6.25 -4.45
C SER A 97 7.06 -5.81 -3.07
N LEU A 98 6.44 -6.30 -1.99
CA LEU A 98 6.89 -6.04 -0.62
C LEU A 98 8.35 -6.46 -0.41
N GLN A 99 8.73 -7.65 -0.89
CA GLN A 99 10.10 -8.16 -0.77
C GLN A 99 11.10 -7.27 -1.51
N ARG A 100 10.80 -6.91 -2.77
CA ARG A 100 11.68 -6.04 -3.58
C ARG A 100 11.81 -4.64 -3.00
N LEU A 101 10.72 -4.06 -2.49
CA LEU A 101 10.73 -2.76 -1.80
C LEU A 101 11.56 -2.83 -0.50
N SER A 102 11.38 -3.89 0.28
CA SER A 102 12.10 -4.07 1.55
C SER A 102 13.61 -4.25 1.36
N GLY A 103 14.03 -4.75 0.20
CA GLY A 103 15.44 -4.91 -0.16
C GLY A 103 16.14 -3.66 -0.70
N ARG A 104 15.44 -2.53 -0.89
CA ARG A 104 16.04 -1.29 -1.42
C ARG A 104 16.97 -0.63 -0.41
N ASP A 105 18.15 -0.21 -0.87
CA ASP A 105 19.07 0.57 -0.04
C ASP A 105 18.56 2.01 0.12
N SER A 106 18.60 2.50 1.35
CA SER A 106 18.31 3.88 1.68
C SER A 106 19.13 4.89 0.87
N LYS A 107 20.43 4.66 0.67
CA LYS A 107 21.28 5.61 -0.08
C LYS A 107 20.90 5.68 -1.56
N GLU A 108 20.53 4.54 -2.14
CA GLU A 108 20.03 4.43 -3.52
C GLU A 108 18.79 5.33 -3.70
N ILE A 109 17.82 5.20 -2.79
CA ILE A 109 16.59 6.00 -2.84
C ILE A 109 16.86 7.48 -2.55
N GLU A 110 17.74 7.82 -1.61
CA GLU A 110 18.09 9.23 -1.36
C GLU A 110 18.79 9.88 -2.56
N SER A 111 19.47 9.11 -3.43
CA SER A 111 20.15 9.64 -4.61
C SER A 111 19.19 10.12 -5.72
N LEU A 112 17.90 9.75 -5.64
CA LEU A 112 16.85 10.20 -6.56
C LEU A 112 16.40 11.65 -6.34
N LYS A 113 16.75 12.25 -5.19
CA LYS A 113 16.34 13.61 -4.82
C LYS A 113 16.82 14.65 -5.81
N GLY A 114 15.98 15.64 -6.10
CA GLY A 114 16.26 16.68 -7.08
C GLY A 114 16.32 16.19 -8.54
N GLY A 115 15.96 14.93 -8.81
CA GLY A 115 15.79 14.40 -10.15
C GLY A 115 14.50 14.88 -10.82
N GLU A 116 14.23 14.36 -12.02
CA GLU A 116 13.03 14.65 -12.80
C GLU A 116 12.30 13.34 -13.12
N VAL A 117 10.96 13.38 -13.10
CA VAL A 117 10.09 12.31 -13.60
C VAL A 117 9.07 12.91 -14.54
N VAL A 118 9.01 12.41 -15.78
CA VAL A 118 8.01 12.85 -16.77
C VAL A 118 6.95 11.77 -16.94
N PHE A 119 5.73 12.04 -16.49
CA PHE A 119 4.58 11.19 -16.77
C PHE A 119 4.09 11.39 -18.19
N LYS A 120 3.87 10.29 -18.93
CA LYS A 120 3.32 10.28 -20.29
C LYS A 120 2.25 9.21 -20.45
N TYR A 121 1.04 9.62 -20.81
CA TYR A 121 -0.06 8.69 -21.11
C TYR A 121 -1.13 9.39 -21.96
N GLU A 122 -1.60 8.76 -23.03
CA GLU A 122 -2.71 9.24 -23.88
C GLU A 122 -2.67 10.74 -24.23
N GLY A 123 -1.51 11.24 -24.67
CA GLY A 123 -1.34 12.65 -25.04
C GLY A 123 -1.13 13.62 -23.87
N VAL A 124 -1.23 13.14 -22.63
CA VAL A 124 -0.85 13.89 -21.42
C VAL A 124 0.65 13.79 -21.21
N THR A 125 1.29 14.93 -20.94
CA THR A 125 2.70 15.01 -20.53
C THR A 125 2.81 15.91 -19.31
N LEU A 126 3.30 15.38 -18.19
CA LEU A 126 3.44 16.10 -16.93
C LEU A 126 4.88 15.91 -16.39
N PRO A 127 5.74 16.94 -16.46
CA PRO A 127 7.04 16.91 -15.80
C PRO A 127 6.91 17.21 -14.31
N PHE A 128 7.70 16.52 -13.49
CA PHE A 128 7.76 16.69 -12.05
C PHE A 128 9.21 16.68 -11.58
N THR A 129 9.51 17.39 -10.49
CA THR A 129 10.65 17.00 -9.65
C THR A 129 10.38 15.63 -9.03
N THR A 130 11.42 14.87 -8.67
CA THR A 130 11.23 13.58 -7.98
C THR A 130 10.34 13.73 -6.72
N GLU A 131 10.57 14.77 -5.93
CA GLU A 131 9.83 15.04 -4.70
C GLU A 131 8.35 15.34 -4.95
N ASP A 132 8.03 16.16 -5.96
CA ASP A 132 6.65 16.48 -6.33
C ASP A 132 5.95 15.28 -6.97
N PHE A 133 6.67 14.48 -7.76
CA PHE A 133 6.16 13.23 -8.31
C PHE A 133 5.69 12.29 -7.19
N PHE A 134 6.53 12.07 -6.17
CA PHE A 134 6.14 11.20 -5.08
C PHE A 134 5.04 11.80 -4.19
N SER A 135 5.17 13.07 -3.79
CA SER A 135 4.29 13.68 -2.80
C SER A 135 2.91 14.09 -3.33
N SER A 136 2.83 14.50 -4.60
CA SER A 136 1.58 15.02 -5.20
C SER A 136 0.91 14.05 -6.17
N TYR A 137 1.63 13.05 -6.69
CA TYR A 137 1.10 12.12 -7.68
C TYR A 137 1.11 10.65 -7.19
N ALA A 138 2.28 10.09 -6.88
CA ALA A 138 2.38 8.67 -6.55
C ALA A 138 1.77 8.30 -5.20
N LEU A 139 2.12 9.01 -4.11
CA LEU A 139 1.59 8.72 -2.77
C LEU A 139 0.06 8.88 -2.67
N PRO A 140 -0.57 9.95 -3.20
CA PRO A 140 -2.03 10.06 -3.19
C PRO A 140 -2.72 8.88 -3.90
N ASN A 141 -2.25 8.50 -5.09
CA ASN A 141 -2.80 7.34 -5.80
C ASN A 141 -2.55 6.03 -5.04
N PHE A 142 -1.37 5.84 -4.47
CA PHE A 142 -1.03 4.67 -3.65
C PHE A 142 -2.01 4.47 -2.49
N TYR A 143 -2.24 5.51 -1.68
CA TYR A 143 -3.17 5.41 -0.55
C TYR A 143 -4.63 5.28 -0.98
N PHE A 144 -5.02 5.91 -2.09
CA PHE A 144 -6.35 5.75 -2.66
C PHE A 144 -6.63 4.27 -2.99
N HIS A 145 -5.75 3.63 -3.75
CA HIS A 145 -5.93 2.23 -4.14
C HIS A 145 -5.85 1.26 -2.95
N ALA A 146 -4.98 1.52 -1.97
CA ALA A 146 -4.94 0.75 -0.72
C ALA A 146 -6.28 0.85 0.03
N THR A 147 -6.83 2.05 0.15
CA THR A 147 -8.10 2.30 0.82
C THR A 147 -9.24 1.59 0.10
N VAL A 148 -9.31 1.71 -1.24
CA VAL A 148 -10.38 1.07 -2.01
C VAL A 148 -10.29 -0.46 -1.93
N ALA A 149 -9.09 -1.06 -2.00
CA ALA A 149 -8.91 -2.50 -1.81
C ALA A 149 -9.43 -2.97 -0.43
N TYR A 150 -9.06 -2.25 0.63
CA TYR A 150 -9.60 -2.49 1.98
C TYR A 150 -11.13 -2.37 2.01
N SER A 151 -11.68 -1.31 1.41
CA SER A 151 -13.11 -1.03 1.40
C SER A 151 -13.92 -2.08 0.66
N ILE A 152 -13.42 -2.61 -0.47
CA ILE A 152 -14.08 -3.70 -1.21
C ILE A 152 -14.18 -4.94 -0.31
N LEU A 153 -13.08 -5.36 0.33
CA LEU A 153 -13.10 -6.50 1.24
C LEU A 153 -14.08 -6.26 2.40
N ARG A 154 -14.06 -5.07 3.00
CA ARG A 154 -14.98 -4.71 4.08
C ARG A 154 -16.43 -4.71 3.64
N SER A 155 -16.76 -4.22 2.45
CA SER A 155 -18.13 -4.19 1.93
C SER A 155 -18.70 -5.59 1.65
N LEU A 156 -17.83 -6.56 1.38
CA LEU A 156 -18.19 -7.98 1.18
C LEU A 156 -18.35 -8.77 2.48
N GLY A 157 -18.20 -8.12 3.64
CA GLY A 157 -18.35 -8.75 4.96
C GLY A 157 -17.07 -9.35 5.52
N VAL A 158 -15.92 -9.17 4.87
CA VAL A 158 -14.63 -9.61 5.43
C VAL A 158 -14.37 -8.86 6.74
N PRO A 159 -13.98 -9.56 7.84
CA PRO A 159 -13.79 -8.95 9.16
C PRO A 159 -12.46 -8.18 9.29
N VAL A 160 -12.25 -7.20 8.40
CA VAL A 160 -11.13 -6.25 8.43
C VAL A 160 -11.55 -4.96 9.12
N GLY A 161 -10.63 -4.33 9.87
CA GLY A 161 -10.87 -3.05 10.54
C GLY A 161 -9.68 -2.11 10.42
N ILE A 162 -9.70 -1.00 11.17
CA ILE A 162 -8.61 -0.02 11.16
C ILE A 162 -7.24 -0.65 11.47
N ALA A 163 -7.19 -1.65 12.35
CA ALA A 163 -5.99 -2.44 12.65
C ALA A 163 -5.36 -3.04 11.38
N ASN A 164 -6.19 -3.58 10.48
CA ASN A 164 -5.73 -4.21 9.25
C ASN A 164 -5.36 -3.21 8.16
N TYR A 165 -5.88 -1.97 8.20
CA TYR A 165 -5.52 -0.92 7.26
C TYR A 165 -4.27 -0.13 7.68
N ILE A 166 -4.22 0.32 8.94
CA ILE A 166 -3.11 1.13 9.45
C ILE A 166 -1.82 0.29 9.60
N GLY A 167 -1.99 -1.00 9.92
CA GLY A 167 -0.91 -1.93 10.18
C GLY A 167 -0.01 -1.52 11.34
N ARG A 168 1.23 -2.05 11.34
CA ARG A 168 2.23 -1.72 12.36
C ARG A 168 2.81 -0.33 12.12
N VAL A 169 2.32 0.65 12.88
CA VAL A 169 2.83 2.02 12.84
C VAL A 169 4.28 2.11 13.34
N ARG A 170 5.01 3.15 12.93
CA ARG A 170 6.37 3.41 13.39
C ARG A 170 6.35 4.41 14.53
N THR A 171 6.52 3.95 15.76
CA THR A 171 6.61 4.81 16.94
C THR A 171 8.06 5.07 17.33
N THR A 172 8.28 6.13 18.11
CA THR A 172 9.56 6.47 18.74
C THR A 172 9.28 6.82 20.18
N GLU A 173 10.12 6.34 21.10
CA GLU A 173 10.04 6.77 22.49
C GLU A 173 10.27 8.27 22.62
N SER A 174 9.47 8.92 23.47
CA SER A 174 9.53 10.35 23.73
C SER A 174 10.01 10.60 25.16
N PRO A 175 11.07 11.40 25.36
CA PRO A 175 11.46 11.85 26.70
C PRO A 175 10.47 12.87 27.28
N ASN A 176 9.54 13.39 26.47
CA ASN A 176 8.53 14.35 26.90
C ASN A 176 7.28 13.67 27.51
N VAL A 177 7.22 12.34 27.50
CA VAL A 177 6.16 11.57 28.17
C VAL A 177 6.57 11.33 29.63
N PRO A 178 5.71 11.61 30.62
CA PRO A 178 6.05 11.45 32.03
C PRO A 178 6.56 10.04 32.37
N ALA A 179 7.54 9.99 33.29
CA ALA A 179 8.05 8.73 33.82
C ALA A 179 6.89 7.90 34.42
N GLY A 180 6.85 6.61 34.08
CA GLY A 180 5.81 5.67 34.51
C GLY A 180 4.63 5.50 33.54
N ILE A 181 4.53 6.31 32.47
CA ILE A 181 3.56 6.07 31.40
C ILE A 181 4.13 5.09 30.37
N HIS A 182 3.43 3.98 30.15
CA HIS A 182 3.80 3.02 29.11
C HIS A 182 3.57 3.62 27.72
N GLN A 183 4.64 3.75 26.94
CA GLN A 183 4.61 4.20 25.55
C GLN A 183 4.54 2.99 24.63
N PHE A 184 3.43 2.83 23.92
CA PHE A 184 3.22 1.69 23.04
C PHE A 184 4.23 1.70 21.89
N THR A 185 4.86 0.57 21.66
CA THR A 185 5.48 0.24 20.38
C THR A 185 4.41 0.11 19.30
N GLY A 186 4.82 0.22 18.03
CA GLY A 186 3.90 -0.02 16.92
C GLY A 186 3.23 -1.40 16.92
N SER A 187 3.90 -2.42 17.46
CA SER A 187 3.34 -3.77 17.57
C SER A 187 2.29 -3.85 18.68
N GLU A 188 2.58 -3.27 19.85
CA GLU A 188 1.62 -3.22 20.96
C GLU A 188 0.37 -2.44 20.55
N TYR A 189 0.53 -1.34 19.80
CA TYR A 189 -0.61 -0.56 19.32
C TYR A 189 -1.46 -1.33 18.30
N LEU A 190 -0.82 -2.08 17.39
CA LEU A 190 -1.54 -2.94 16.47
C LEU A 190 -2.36 -4.01 17.21
N ASN A 191 -1.74 -4.71 18.17
CA ASN A 191 -2.44 -5.72 18.98
C ASN A 191 -3.61 -5.11 19.78
N PHE A 192 -3.42 -3.91 20.33
CA PHE A 192 -4.49 -3.17 20.99
C PHE A 192 -5.67 -2.89 20.05
N LEU A 193 -5.41 -2.43 18.82
CA LEU A 193 -6.46 -2.19 17.82
C LEU A 193 -7.17 -3.48 17.38
N GLU A 194 -6.45 -4.60 17.26
CA GLU A 194 -7.05 -5.89 16.94
C GLU A 194 -7.99 -6.38 18.07
N GLY A 195 -7.63 -6.12 19.32
CA GLY A 195 -8.48 -6.43 20.49
C GLY A 195 -9.79 -5.63 20.51
N LEU A 196 -9.79 -4.40 19.99
CA LEU A 196 -11.03 -3.60 19.87
C LEU A 196 -11.98 -4.12 18.79
N ALA A 197 -11.45 -4.77 17.75
CA ALA A 197 -12.24 -5.27 16.64
C ALA A 197 -12.92 -6.62 16.92
N GLY A 198 -12.60 -7.25 18.06
CA GLY A 198 -13.15 -8.52 18.53
C GLY A 198 -14.03 -8.43 19.78
N ALA A 199 -14.47 -7.22 20.17
CA ALA A 199 -15.44 -6.96 21.24
C ALA A 199 -16.82 -6.57 20.68
#